data_AF-A0A8X7RTB4-F1
#
_entry.id   AF-A0A8X7RTB4-F1
#
_cell.length_a   1.000
_cell.length_b   1.000
_cell.length_c   1.000
_cell.angle_alpha   90.00
_cell.angle_beta   90.00
_cell.angle_gamma   90.00
#
_symmetry.space_group_name_H-M   'P 1'
#
loop_
_entity.id
_entity.type
_entity.pdbx_description
1 polymer ?
#
loop_
_entity_poly.entity_id
_entity_poly.type
_entity_poly.pdbx_seq_one_letter_code
_entity_poly.pdbx_strand_id
1 'polypeptide(L)'
;MSPLLCFLSLLSILLFSFLIFFKKLKSGKLPPGPQKLPIIGNLHNLNGLAHTCFQNLSQKFGPVMLLRLGYVPTVVISSREGAEEALKTHDLECCSRPETVATRMLSYNFKDIGFAPYGEEWKSLRKLVVMELLNAKKLKSFKYIREEENDILVKKLRECALTGSPVNLTKALFTLVASVVCRLAFGIDIHKCEFIDEDNVADLVHKFELLIDGFAFSDFFPGVGWFIDQISGQNKTLNNVFSELDTFFQKVLDEHLKPEGRVSESPDVVDVMVDLMEKQGKDGDSFKLTTDHFKGIISDIFLAGVNTSAITLAWAMTELIRNRRAMKKVQDEIRTTLGDKKERLTEDDLSQLHYFKLMVKETFRLHPAAPLLLPREAMSEIKIQGYDIPAKTQMIINVYSIARDPKIWTNPDEFNPDRFLESSIDYKGLNYELLPFGSGRRICPGMMMGIANVEMGLLNLLYFFDWGMPEGRVSESPDVVDVMVDLMEKQGKDGDSFKLTTDHFKGIISDIFLAGVNTSAITLAWAMTELIRNRRAMKKVQDEIRTTLGDKKERLTEDDLSQLHYFKLMVKETFRLHPAAPLYFQERQCLRSRSKAMTSQLKPR
;
A
#
# COMPACT_ATOMS: atom_id res chain seq x y z
N MET A 1 -34.50 29.17 -19.33
CA MET A 1 -33.86 28.49 -20.49
C MET A 1 -34.77 27.36 -20.95
N SER A 2 -35.05 27.26 -22.26
CA SER A 2 -35.95 26.23 -22.78
C SER A 2 -35.41 24.82 -22.48
N PRO A 3 -36.22 23.86 -22.00
CA PRO A 3 -35.77 22.48 -21.76
C PRO A 3 -35.17 21.82 -23.02
N LEU A 4 -35.52 22.31 -24.21
CA LEU A 4 -34.93 21.90 -25.47
C LEU A 4 -33.45 22.30 -25.59
N LEU A 5 -33.06 23.48 -25.09
CA LEU A 5 -31.66 23.94 -25.09
C LEU A 5 -30.80 23.13 -24.10
N CYS A 6 -31.35 22.76 -22.95
CA CYS A 6 -30.66 21.87 -21.99
C CYS A 6 -30.52 20.44 -22.53
N PHE A 7 -31.51 19.94 -23.26
CA PHE A 7 -31.42 18.63 -23.91
C PHE A 7 -30.38 18.62 -25.04
N LEU A 8 -30.32 19.68 -25.85
CA LEU A 8 -29.35 19.82 -26.93
C LEU A 8 -27.91 20.01 -26.40
N SER A 9 -27.72 20.69 -25.27
CA SER A 9 -26.40 20.80 -24.64
C SER A 9 -25.95 19.49 -23.99
N LEU A 10 -26.85 18.73 -23.37
CA LEU A 10 -26.56 17.37 -22.87
C LEU A 10 -26.24 16.41 -24.02
N LEU A 11 -26.97 16.49 -25.13
CA LEU A 11 -26.72 15.67 -26.31
C LEU A 11 -25.39 16.03 -26.97
N SER A 12 -25.02 17.32 -27.02
CA SER A 12 -23.73 17.74 -27.56
C SER A 12 -22.56 17.33 -26.66
N ILE A 13 -22.72 17.36 -25.33
CA ILE A 13 -21.74 16.84 -24.37
C ILE A 13 -21.60 15.32 -24.50
N LEU A 14 -22.72 14.60 -24.64
CA LEU A 14 -22.72 13.15 -24.87
C LEU A 14 -22.09 12.79 -26.22
N LEU A 15 -22.38 13.53 -27.29
CA LEU A 15 -21.76 13.35 -28.61
C LEU A 15 -20.27 13.74 -28.60
N PHE A 16 -19.87 14.77 -27.86
CA PHE A 16 -18.47 15.16 -27.71
C PHE A 16 -17.69 14.15 -26.87
N SER A 17 -18.29 13.65 -25.79
CA SER A 17 -17.81 12.50 -25.02
C SER A 17 -17.69 11.25 -25.89
N PHE A 18 -18.67 11.00 -26.77
CA PHE A 18 -18.66 9.91 -27.75
C PHE A 18 -17.61 10.12 -28.87
N LEU A 19 -17.31 11.35 -29.28
CA LEU A 19 -16.25 11.64 -30.25
C LEU A 19 -14.85 11.51 -29.61
N ILE A 20 -14.68 11.88 -28.35
CA ILE A 20 -13.49 11.56 -27.56
C ILE A 20 -13.36 10.03 -27.40
N PHE A 21 -14.48 9.33 -27.21
CA PHE A 21 -14.56 7.86 -27.13
C PHE A 21 -14.06 7.15 -28.40
N PHE A 22 -14.17 7.82 -29.57
CA PHE A 22 -13.69 7.31 -30.86
C PHE A 22 -12.36 7.92 -31.33
N LYS A 23 -11.62 8.66 -30.49
CA LYS A 23 -10.18 8.85 -30.77
C LYS A 23 -9.52 7.48 -30.72
N LYS A 24 -9.41 6.84 -31.89
CA LYS A 24 -8.66 5.61 -32.11
C LYS A 24 -7.29 5.81 -31.47
N LEU A 25 -6.97 5.00 -30.46
CA LEU A 25 -5.58 4.66 -30.21
C LEU A 25 -4.99 4.26 -31.56
N LYS A 26 -3.84 4.85 -31.92
CA LYS A 26 -3.11 4.49 -33.15
C LYS A 26 -3.09 2.96 -33.30
N SER A 27 -3.20 2.47 -34.53
CA SER A 27 -3.22 1.03 -34.84
C SER A 27 -1.84 0.40 -34.63
N GLY A 28 -1.41 0.33 -33.38
CA GLY A 28 -0.28 -0.47 -32.92
C GLY A 28 -0.75 -1.83 -32.40
N LYS A 29 0.19 -2.74 -32.21
CA LYS A 29 -0.03 -4.03 -31.57
C LYS A 29 -0.10 -3.80 -30.06
N LEU A 30 -1.26 -3.39 -29.55
CA LEU A 30 -1.47 -3.20 -28.11
C LEU A 30 -1.37 -4.54 -27.35
N PRO A 31 -1.00 -4.53 -26.06
CA PRO A 31 -1.04 -5.73 -25.24
C PRO A 31 -2.46 -6.34 -25.20
N PRO A 32 -2.57 -7.68 -25.11
CA PRO A 32 -3.85 -8.36 -24.91
C PRO A 32 -4.47 -7.98 -23.55
N GLY A 33 -5.77 -8.22 -23.39
CA GLY A 33 -6.43 -7.97 -22.12
C GLY A 33 -7.88 -8.46 -22.08
N PRO A 34 -8.49 -8.53 -20.88
CA PRO A 34 -9.90 -8.88 -20.72
C PRO A 34 -10.82 -7.89 -21.45
N GLN A 35 -11.98 -8.39 -21.87
CA GLN A 35 -13.01 -7.55 -22.47
C GLN A 35 -13.44 -6.46 -21.48
N LYS A 36 -13.42 -5.22 -21.96
CA LYS A 36 -13.80 -4.04 -21.19
C LYS A 36 -15.31 -3.81 -21.26
N LEU A 37 -15.92 -3.44 -20.13
CA LEU A 37 -17.30 -2.93 -20.12
C LEU A 37 -17.33 -1.44 -20.48
N PRO A 38 -18.44 -0.93 -21.04
CA PRO A 38 -18.61 0.50 -21.24
C PRO A 38 -18.41 1.28 -19.93
N ILE A 39 -17.78 2.45 -20.02
CA ILE A 39 -17.54 3.40 -18.90
C ILE A 39 -16.53 2.89 -17.87
N ILE A 40 -16.83 1.79 -17.16
CA ILE A 40 -16.02 1.28 -16.04
C ILE A 40 -14.79 0.48 -16.48
N GLY A 41 -14.71 0.10 -17.75
CA GLY A 41 -13.61 -0.67 -18.30
C GLY A 41 -13.47 -2.05 -17.62
N ASN A 42 -12.31 -2.29 -17.03
CA ASN A 42 -11.90 -3.52 -16.35
C ASN A 42 -11.95 -3.43 -14.82
N LEU A 43 -12.51 -2.35 -14.24
CA LEU A 43 -12.68 -2.26 -12.78
C LEU A 43 -13.48 -3.43 -12.21
N HIS A 44 -14.47 -3.94 -12.97
CA HIS A 44 -15.26 -5.12 -12.61
C HIS A 44 -14.46 -6.44 -12.57
N ASN A 45 -13.23 -6.45 -13.08
CA ASN A 45 -12.34 -7.61 -13.01
C ASN A 45 -11.49 -7.62 -11.72
N LEU A 46 -11.52 -6.54 -10.93
CA LEU A 46 -10.76 -6.39 -9.71
C LEU A 46 -11.64 -6.76 -8.53
N ASN A 47 -11.53 -8.01 -8.07
CA ASN A 47 -12.22 -8.51 -6.89
C ASN A 47 -11.19 -9.05 -5.89
N GLY A 48 -11.01 -8.38 -4.77
CA GLY A 48 -10.02 -8.73 -3.75
C GLY A 48 -8.68 -8.04 -3.99
N LEU A 49 -7.59 -8.66 -3.54
CA LEU A 49 -6.26 -8.05 -3.60
C LEU A 49 -5.81 -7.84 -5.05
N ALA A 50 -5.42 -6.60 -5.38
CA ALA A 50 -5.09 -6.20 -6.75
C ALA A 50 -3.94 -7.04 -7.35
N HIS A 51 -2.91 -7.37 -6.57
CA HIS A 51 -1.77 -8.16 -7.06
C HIS A 51 -2.15 -9.59 -7.45
N THR A 52 -3.02 -10.24 -6.67
CA THR A 52 -3.54 -11.58 -6.96
C THR A 52 -4.50 -11.55 -8.15
N CYS A 53 -5.38 -10.54 -8.23
CA CYS A 53 -6.22 -10.32 -9.40
C CYS A 53 -5.39 -10.20 -10.69
N PHE A 54 -4.36 -9.36 -10.64
CA PHE A 54 -3.46 -9.15 -11.77
C PHE A 54 -2.66 -10.39 -12.14
N GLN A 55 -2.20 -11.17 -11.16
CA GLN A 55 -1.55 -12.46 -11.42
C GLN A 55 -2.51 -13.41 -12.15
N ASN A 56 -3.73 -13.59 -11.64
CA ASN A 56 -4.74 -14.47 -12.23
C ASN A 56 -5.13 -14.05 -13.66
N LEU A 57 -5.23 -12.74 -13.91
CA LEU A 57 -5.47 -12.22 -15.25
C LEU A 57 -4.26 -12.44 -16.17
N SER A 58 -3.04 -12.24 -15.69
CA SER A 58 -1.82 -12.44 -16.49
C SER A 58 -1.63 -13.90 -16.94
N GLN A 59 -2.07 -14.87 -16.14
CA GLN A 59 -2.07 -16.29 -16.52
C GLN A 59 -3.01 -16.59 -17.70
N LYS A 60 -4.06 -15.78 -17.89
CA LYS A 60 -5.04 -15.94 -18.97
C LYS A 60 -4.71 -15.13 -20.22
N PHE A 61 -4.27 -13.89 -20.04
CA PHE A 61 -4.07 -12.94 -21.13
C PHE A 61 -2.62 -12.77 -21.54
N GLY A 62 -1.67 -13.28 -20.74
CA GLY A 62 -0.24 -13.16 -20.96
C GLY A 62 0.44 -12.21 -19.96
N PRO A 63 1.78 -12.26 -19.91
CA PRO A 63 2.56 -11.58 -18.88
C PRO A 63 2.63 -10.06 -19.03
N VAL A 64 2.27 -9.52 -20.19
CA VAL A 64 2.11 -8.09 -20.44
C VAL A 64 0.69 -7.90 -20.95
N MET A 65 -0.15 -7.27 -20.14
CA MET A 65 -1.58 -7.11 -20.45
C MET A 65 -2.04 -5.67 -20.28
N LEU A 66 -3.04 -5.28 -21.08
CA LEU A 66 -3.66 -3.97 -21.05
C LEU A 66 -5.02 -4.06 -20.33
N LEU A 67 -5.18 -3.22 -19.32
CA LEU A 67 -6.41 -2.95 -18.62
C LEU A 67 -6.86 -1.51 -18.87
N ARG A 68 -8.16 -1.27 -18.74
CA ARG A 68 -8.76 0.05 -18.73
C ARG A 68 -9.43 0.27 -17.38
N LEU A 69 -8.81 0.99 -16.47
CA LEU A 69 -9.40 1.28 -15.16
C LEU A 69 -10.25 2.54 -15.29
N GLY A 70 -11.57 2.37 -15.44
CA GLY A 70 -12.43 3.46 -15.94
C GLY A 70 -11.97 3.90 -17.32
N TYR A 71 -11.49 5.15 -17.43
CA TYR A 71 -10.92 5.71 -18.66
C TYR A 71 -9.39 5.61 -18.74
N VAL A 72 -8.70 5.28 -17.65
CA VAL A 72 -7.24 5.25 -17.57
C VAL A 72 -6.69 3.96 -18.20
N PRO A 73 -5.81 4.06 -19.21
CA PRO A 73 -5.09 2.91 -19.73
C PRO A 73 -3.99 2.48 -18.75
N THR A 74 -3.97 1.19 -18.42
CA THR A 74 -3.02 0.63 -17.46
C THR A 74 -2.44 -0.67 -18.00
N VAL A 75 -1.12 -0.74 -18.12
CA VAL A 75 -0.40 -1.94 -18.52
C VAL A 75 0.14 -2.61 -17.27
N VAL A 76 -0.16 -3.90 -17.14
CA VAL A 76 0.35 -4.73 -16.06
C VAL A 76 1.42 -5.66 -16.62
N ILE A 77 2.61 -5.61 -16.02
CA ILE A 77 3.78 -6.40 -16.39
C ILE A 77 4.05 -7.40 -15.27
N SER A 78 3.98 -8.69 -15.60
CA SER A 78 4.03 -9.83 -14.66
C SER A 78 5.11 -10.85 -15.02
N SER A 79 6.10 -10.46 -15.84
CA SER A 79 7.25 -11.30 -16.22
C SER A 79 8.57 -10.59 -16.00
N ARG A 80 9.62 -11.38 -15.81
CA ARG A 80 11.01 -10.94 -15.68
C ARG A 80 11.44 -10.10 -16.89
N GLU A 81 11.20 -10.58 -18.11
CA GLU A 81 11.63 -9.92 -19.35
C GLU A 81 10.94 -8.57 -19.53
N GLY A 82 9.63 -8.49 -19.25
CA GLY A 82 8.88 -7.24 -19.36
C GLY A 82 9.30 -6.23 -18.29
N ALA A 83 9.62 -6.69 -17.08
CA ALA A 83 10.15 -5.83 -16.03
C ALA A 83 11.56 -5.33 -16.38
N GLU A 84 12.42 -6.17 -16.95
CA GLU A 84 13.74 -5.76 -17.45
C GLU A 84 13.62 -4.69 -18.54
N GLU A 85 12.77 -4.90 -19.54
CA GLU A 85 12.57 -3.90 -20.60
C GLU A 85 12.05 -2.57 -20.04
N ALA A 86 11.08 -2.60 -19.13
CA ALA A 86 10.51 -1.38 -18.53
C ALA A 86 11.47 -0.64 -17.58
N LEU A 87 12.28 -1.38 -16.81
CA LEU A 87 13.06 -0.81 -15.70
C LEU A 87 14.56 -0.66 -16.02
N LYS A 88 15.01 -1.12 -17.20
CA LYS A 88 16.39 -1.03 -17.69
C LYS A 88 16.44 -0.43 -19.08
N THR A 89 15.83 -1.10 -20.06
CA THR A 89 15.91 -0.71 -21.48
C THR A 89 15.18 0.62 -21.73
N HIS A 90 14.01 0.78 -21.13
CA HIS A 90 13.15 1.97 -21.22
C HIS A 90 13.07 2.71 -19.88
N ASP A 91 14.10 2.60 -19.03
CA ASP A 91 14.07 3.17 -17.67
C ASP A 91 13.75 4.67 -17.68
N LEU A 92 14.35 5.44 -18.59
CA LEU A 92 14.08 6.87 -18.69
C LEU A 92 12.62 7.10 -19.10
N GLU A 93 12.12 6.45 -20.14
CA GLU A 93 10.76 6.61 -20.64
C GLU A 93 9.70 6.14 -19.63
N CYS A 94 10.03 5.20 -18.76
CA CYS A 94 9.11 4.59 -17.78
C CYS A 94 9.29 5.08 -16.34
N CYS A 95 10.00 6.18 -16.07
CA CYS A 95 10.29 6.62 -14.70
C CYS A 95 9.44 7.78 -14.19
N SER A 96 8.39 8.21 -14.90
CA SER A 96 7.41 9.14 -14.32
C SER A 96 6.38 8.42 -13.45
N ARG A 97 5.52 9.18 -12.77
CA ARG A 97 4.47 8.70 -11.87
C ARG A 97 3.10 9.18 -12.35
N PRO A 98 2.04 8.36 -12.24
CA PRO A 98 0.68 8.83 -12.45
C PRO A 98 0.26 9.74 -11.29
N GLU A 99 -0.54 10.75 -11.60
CA GLU A 99 -1.09 11.68 -10.59
C GLU A 99 -2.47 11.19 -10.12
N THR A 100 -2.61 10.91 -8.82
CA THR A 100 -3.90 10.58 -8.20
C THR A 100 -4.25 11.59 -7.10
N VAL A 101 -5.52 11.64 -6.68
CA VAL A 101 -5.94 12.49 -5.56
C VAL A 101 -5.16 12.17 -4.28
N ALA A 102 -5.13 10.89 -3.89
CA ALA A 102 -4.44 10.45 -2.67
C ALA A 102 -2.95 10.79 -2.70
N THR A 103 -2.27 10.48 -3.81
CA THR A 103 -0.83 10.74 -3.95
C THR A 103 -0.53 12.23 -3.98
N ARG A 104 -1.38 13.07 -4.60
CA ARG A 104 -1.25 14.53 -4.57
C ARG A 104 -1.31 15.08 -3.14
N MET A 105 -2.19 14.53 -2.30
CA MET A 105 -2.32 14.94 -0.90
C MET A 105 -1.08 14.53 -0.09
N LEU A 106 -0.72 13.25 -0.12
CA LEU A 106 0.44 12.70 0.62
C LEU A 106 1.77 13.36 0.26
N SER A 107 1.91 13.74 -1.01
CA SER A 107 3.12 14.37 -1.55
C SER A 107 3.13 15.90 -1.48
N TYR A 108 2.10 16.52 -0.89
CA TYR A 108 1.97 17.98 -0.85
C TYR A 108 2.07 18.61 -2.24
N ASN A 109 1.22 18.13 -3.14
CA ASN A 109 1.18 18.48 -4.56
C ASN A 109 2.47 18.11 -5.32
N PHE A 110 2.90 16.86 -5.14
CA PHE A 110 4.04 16.25 -5.84
C PHE A 110 5.37 16.92 -5.54
N LYS A 111 5.53 17.41 -4.31
CA LYS A 111 6.75 18.01 -3.76
C LYS A 111 7.55 17.00 -2.93
N ASP A 112 7.52 15.75 -3.35
CA ASP A 112 8.12 14.59 -2.69
C ASP A 112 9.10 13.84 -3.63
N ILE A 113 9.56 12.65 -3.23
CA ILE A 113 10.45 11.81 -4.05
C ILE A 113 9.81 10.49 -4.50
N GLY A 114 8.75 10.05 -3.82
CA GLY A 114 8.00 8.82 -4.10
C GLY A 114 7.09 8.94 -5.31
N PHE A 115 6.21 9.95 -5.29
CA PHE A 115 5.10 10.15 -6.23
C PHE A 115 5.30 11.30 -7.21
N ALA A 116 6.27 12.19 -6.98
CA ALA A 116 6.56 13.28 -7.91
C ALA A 116 6.89 12.78 -9.34
N PRO A 117 6.40 13.48 -10.40
CA PRO A 117 6.80 13.25 -11.78
C PRO A 117 8.33 13.34 -11.96
N TYR A 118 8.85 12.69 -13.00
CA TYR A 118 10.29 12.72 -13.25
C TYR A 118 10.72 14.09 -13.78
N GLY A 119 11.72 14.72 -13.15
CA GLY A 119 12.23 16.03 -13.55
C GLY A 119 13.42 16.48 -12.70
N GLU A 120 13.96 17.66 -13.00
CA GLU A 120 15.11 18.22 -12.27
C GLU A 120 14.81 18.48 -10.79
N GLU A 121 13.60 18.93 -10.47
CA GLU A 121 13.14 19.10 -9.08
C GLU A 121 13.21 17.78 -8.31
N TRP A 122 12.61 16.71 -8.84
CA TRP A 122 12.69 15.38 -8.25
C TRP A 122 14.13 14.87 -8.10
N LYS A 123 15.01 15.11 -9.08
CA LYS A 123 16.43 14.73 -8.99
C LYS A 123 17.13 15.44 -7.83
N SER A 124 16.88 16.74 -7.66
CA SER A 124 17.44 17.56 -6.59
C SER A 124 16.95 17.10 -5.21
N LEU A 125 15.63 16.90 -5.05
CA LEU A 125 15.02 16.39 -3.80
C LEU A 125 15.57 15.00 -3.45
N ARG A 126 15.62 14.08 -4.42
CA ARG A 126 16.17 12.73 -4.21
C ARG A 126 17.64 12.78 -3.83
N LYS A 127 18.44 13.63 -4.47
CA LYS A 127 19.86 13.79 -4.14
C LYS A 127 20.02 14.30 -2.70
N LEU A 128 19.24 15.29 -2.29
CA LEU A 128 19.23 15.81 -0.92
C LEU A 128 18.98 14.70 0.11
N VAL A 129 17.86 13.98 -0.02
CA VAL A 129 17.49 12.92 0.93
C VAL A 129 18.53 11.79 0.96
N VAL A 130 19.07 11.39 -0.19
CA VAL A 130 20.12 10.34 -0.23
C VAL A 130 21.40 10.81 0.45
N MET A 131 21.81 12.06 0.23
CA MET A 131 23.04 12.61 0.80
C MET A 131 22.94 12.88 2.30
N GLU A 132 21.76 13.28 2.79
CA GLU A 132 21.61 13.68 4.19
C GLU A 132 21.11 12.55 5.10
N LEU A 133 20.44 11.54 4.55
CA LEU A 133 19.81 10.47 5.32
C LEU A 133 20.26 9.06 4.90
N LEU A 134 20.18 8.74 3.59
CA LEU A 134 20.15 7.34 3.13
C LEU A 134 21.51 6.80 2.63
N ASN A 135 22.60 7.56 2.74
CA ASN A 135 23.93 7.08 2.36
C ASN A 135 24.56 6.19 3.45
N ALA A 136 25.53 5.36 3.06
CA ALA A 136 26.17 4.39 3.95
C ALA A 136 26.88 5.03 5.17
N LYS A 137 27.39 6.27 5.06
CA LYS A 137 28.04 6.95 6.19
C LYS A 137 27.01 7.35 7.25
N LYS A 138 25.89 7.96 6.84
CA LYS A 138 24.78 8.34 7.73
C LYS A 138 24.14 7.12 8.37
N LEU A 139 23.90 6.05 7.61
CA LEU A 139 23.34 4.82 8.17
C LEU A 139 24.25 4.19 9.24
N LYS A 140 25.57 4.23 9.05
CA LYS A 140 26.54 3.77 10.05
C LYS A 140 26.59 4.65 11.28
N SER A 141 26.49 5.98 11.15
CA SER A 141 26.51 6.89 12.31
C SER A 141 25.29 6.69 13.22
N PHE A 142 24.16 6.26 12.66
CA PHE A 142 22.92 6.02 13.41
C PHE A 142 22.70 4.55 13.82
N LYS A 143 23.73 3.68 13.72
CA LYS A 143 23.58 2.25 14.11
C LYS A 143 23.14 2.07 15.57
N TYR A 144 23.64 2.92 16.46
CA TYR A 144 23.32 2.87 17.88
C TYR A 144 21.81 3.04 18.15
N ILE A 145 21.10 3.84 17.35
CA ILE A 145 19.65 4.02 17.46
C ILE A 145 18.94 2.69 17.23
N ARG A 146 19.31 1.96 16.16
CA ARG A 146 18.71 0.66 15.84
C ARG A 146 18.98 -0.36 16.94
N GLU A 147 20.20 -0.40 17.45
CA GLU A 147 20.57 -1.29 18.54
C GLU A 147 19.82 -0.96 19.84
N GLU A 148 19.70 0.33 20.21
CA GLU A 148 18.97 0.78 21.41
C GLU A 148 17.47 0.50 21.34
N GLU A 149 16.82 0.80 20.21
CA GLU A 149 15.38 0.53 20.05
C GLU A 149 15.07 -0.97 20.07
N ASN A 150 15.98 -1.79 19.54
CA ASN A 150 15.85 -3.24 19.64
C ASN A 150 16.03 -3.73 21.09
N ASP A 151 16.94 -3.15 21.87
CA ASP A 151 17.05 -3.47 23.30
C ASP A 151 15.77 -3.13 24.08
N ILE A 152 15.13 -1.99 23.75
CA ILE A 152 13.85 -1.59 24.34
C ILE A 152 12.77 -2.62 24.01
N LEU A 153 12.68 -3.05 22.74
CA LEU A 153 11.75 -4.10 22.33
C LEU A 153 12.02 -5.41 23.09
N VAL A 154 13.27 -5.85 23.16
CA VAL A 154 13.65 -7.10 23.87
C VAL A 154 13.27 -7.02 25.34
N LYS A 155 13.49 -5.88 26.02
CA LYS A 155 13.09 -5.71 27.43
C LYS A 155 11.58 -5.88 27.61
N LYS A 156 10.78 -5.22 26.79
CA LYS A 156 9.30 -5.35 26.82
C LYS A 156 8.85 -6.79 26.57
N LEU A 157 9.43 -7.45 25.57
CA LEU A 157 9.07 -8.82 25.23
C LEU A 157 9.51 -9.83 26.30
N ARG A 158 10.60 -9.58 27.03
CA ARG A 158 11.03 -10.41 28.16
C ARG A 158 9.98 -10.43 29.28
N GLU A 159 9.33 -9.30 29.57
CA GLU A 159 8.26 -9.24 30.58
C GLU A 159 7.06 -10.11 30.17
N CYS A 160 6.67 -10.09 28.90
CA CYS A 160 5.63 -10.97 28.37
C CYS A 160 6.06 -12.44 28.41
N ALA A 161 7.30 -12.74 28.04
CA ALA A 161 7.84 -14.11 28.04
C ALA A 161 7.88 -14.71 29.45
N LEU A 162 8.30 -13.93 30.46
CA LEU A 162 8.34 -14.37 31.86
C LEU A 162 6.96 -14.68 32.43
N THR A 163 5.92 -14.01 31.93
CA THR A 163 4.52 -14.23 32.33
C THR A 163 3.79 -15.25 31.47
N GLY A 164 4.42 -15.75 30.39
CA GLY A 164 3.78 -16.62 29.41
C GLY A 164 2.66 -15.95 28.61
N SER A 165 2.63 -14.61 28.57
CA SER A 165 1.55 -13.84 27.95
C SER A 165 1.71 -13.76 26.43
N PRO A 166 0.64 -13.91 25.63
CA PRO A 166 0.71 -13.71 24.19
C PRO A 166 1.02 -12.24 23.86
N VAL A 167 1.75 -12.02 22.77
CA VAL A 167 2.18 -10.68 22.32
C VAL A 167 1.51 -10.35 20.99
N ASN A 168 0.98 -9.13 20.85
CA ASN A 168 0.66 -8.56 19.56
C ASN A 168 1.94 -8.13 18.85
N LEU A 169 2.55 -9.07 18.11
CA LEU A 169 3.81 -8.86 17.44
C LEU A 169 3.71 -7.75 16.39
N THR A 170 2.59 -7.63 15.67
CA THR A 170 2.39 -6.56 14.69
C THR A 170 2.56 -5.19 15.34
N LYS A 171 1.82 -4.90 16.41
CA LYS A 171 1.94 -3.62 17.12
C LYS A 171 3.38 -3.36 17.56
N ALA A 172 4.02 -4.35 18.18
CA ALA A 172 5.40 -4.22 18.67
C ALA A 172 6.41 -3.93 17.54
N LEU A 173 6.26 -4.54 16.37
CA LEU A 173 7.14 -4.32 15.21
C LEU A 173 6.91 -2.95 14.57
N PHE A 174 5.66 -2.50 14.45
CA PHE A 174 5.36 -1.16 13.95
C PHE A 174 5.93 -0.10 14.88
N THR A 175 5.76 -0.25 16.19
CA THR A 175 6.38 0.63 17.19
C THR A 175 7.90 0.62 17.06
N LEU A 176 8.55 -0.55 16.98
CA LEU A 176 10.02 -0.64 16.83
C LEU A 176 10.51 0.17 15.62
N VAL A 177 9.95 -0.07 14.43
CA VAL A 177 10.43 0.58 13.21
C VAL A 177 10.13 2.07 13.25
N ALA A 178 8.95 2.47 13.74
CA ALA A 178 8.61 3.86 13.91
C ALA A 178 9.56 4.59 14.86
N SER A 179 9.91 4.01 16.01
CA SER A 179 10.90 4.61 16.92
C SER A 179 12.23 4.85 16.22
N VAL A 180 12.71 3.85 15.47
CA VAL A 180 13.96 3.96 14.72
C VAL A 180 13.88 5.07 13.68
N VAL A 181 12.81 5.11 12.88
CA VAL A 181 12.65 6.10 11.81
C VAL A 181 12.48 7.51 12.38
N CYS A 182 11.67 7.70 13.42
CA CYS A 182 11.48 9.00 14.07
C CYS A 182 12.78 9.53 14.68
N ARG A 183 13.56 8.69 15.37
CA ARG A 183 14.85 9.11 15.95
C ARG A 183 15.90 9.39 14.88
N LEU A 184 15.95 8.59 13.82
CA LEU A 184 16.97 8.69 12.77
C LEU A 184 16.68 9.85 11.80
N ALA A 185 15.43 10.00 11.38
CA ALA A 185 15.04 10.97 10.37
C ALA A 185 14.59 12.32 10.95
N PHE A 186 13.94 12.32 12.12
CA PHE A 186 13.32 13.51 12.68
C PHE A 186 13.90 13.91 14.03
N GLY A 187 14.96 13.25 14.52
CA GLY A 187 15.52 13.54 15.84
C GLY A 187 14.55 13.31 17.01
N ILE A 188 13.38 12.72 16.78
CA ILE A 188 12.30 12.59 17.76
C ILE A 188 12.38 11.22 18.43
N ASP A 189 12.54 11.23 19.75
CA ASP A 189 12.40 10.06 20.61
C ASP A 189 10.94 9.87 21.01
N ILE A 190 10.26 8.87 20.42
CA ILE A 190 8.83 8.62 20.68
C ILE A 190 8.54 8.24 22.13
N HIS A 191 9.56 7.82 22.89
CA HIS A 191 9.40 7.45 24.31
C HIS A 191 9.46 8.68 25.23
N LYS A 192 9.83 9.85 24.69
CA LYS A 192 9.98 11.12 25.44
C LYS A 192 9.19 12.28 24.85
N CYS A 193 8.64 12.11 23.65
CA CYS A 193 7.93 13.17 22.95
C CYS A 193 6.52 13.38 23.51
N GLU A 194 6.06 14.62 23.58
CA GLU A 194 4.72 14.94 24.10
C GLU A 194 3.60 14.73 23.09
N PHE A 195 3.91 14.74 21.78
CA PHE A 195 2.90 14.73 20.72
C PHE A 195 2.81 13.44 19.92
N ILE A 196 3.69 12.47 20.21
CA ILE A 196 3.69 11.14 19.60
C ILE A 196 4.15 10.12 20.64
N ASP A 197 3.42 9.01 20.70
CA ASP A 197 3.68 7.87 21.58
C ASP A 197 3.39 6.56 20.83
N GLU A 198 3.61 5.44 21.50
CA GLU A 198 3.47 4.11 20.91
C GLU A 198 2.04 3.77 20.44
N ASP A 199 1.02 4.35 21.07
CA ASP A 199 -0.38 4.12 20.73
C ASP A 199 -0.79 4.97 19.52
N ASN A 200 -0.34 6.22 19.48
CA ASN A 200 -0.62 7.17 18.40
C ASN A 200 0.20 6.87 17.14
N VAL A 201 1.40 6.30 17.25
CA VAL A 201 2.23 5.88 16.10
C VAL A 201 1.50 4.86 15.24
N ALA A 202 0.91 3.83 15.85
CA ALA A 202 0.22 2.78 15.12
C ALA A 202 -0.99 3.32 14.37
N ASP A 203 -1.73 4.24 15.01
CA ASP A 203 -2.88 4.94 14.43
C ASP A 203 -2.47 5.88 13.28
N LEU A 204 -1.35 6.61 13.40
CA LEU A 204 -0.81 7.42 12.30
C LEU A 204 -0.45 6.56 11.09
N VAL A 205 0.22 5.42 11.29
CA VAL A 205 0.55 4.50 10.21
C VAL A 205 -0.70 3.91 9.57
N HIS A 206 -1.71 3.56 10.36
CA HIS A 206 -2.98 3.08 9.84
C HIS A 206 -3.69 4.14 8.99
N LYS A 207 -3.72 5.40 9.43
CA LYS A 207 -4.27 6.53 8.67
C LYS A 207 -3.57 6.72 7.33
N PHE A 208 -2.24 6.53 7.28
CA PHE A 208 -1.52 6.53 6.01
C PHE A 208 -2.01 5.45 5.05
N GLU A 209 -2.19 4.22 5.55
CA GLU A 209 -2.71 3.11 4.73
C GLU A 209 -4.09 3.43 4.17
N LEU A 210 -4.99 3.98 5.00
CA LEU A 210 -6.32 4.41 4.56
C LEU A 210 -6.27 5.47 3.44
N LEU A 211 -5.27 6.33 3.41
CA LEU A 211 -5.10 7.29 2.30
C LEU A 211 -4.60 6.63 1.03
N ILE A 212 -3.60 5.74 1.11
CA ILE A 212 -3.03 5.08 -0.07
C ILE A 212 -4.05 4.14 -0.71
N ASP A 213 -4.78 3.38 0.11
CA ASP A 213 -5.84 2.48 -0.34
C ASP A 213 -7.13 3.24 -0.68
N GLY A 214 -7.18 4.52 -0.34
CA GLY A 214 -8.24 5.45 -0.68
C GLY A 214 -8.44 5.55 -2.19
N PHE A 215 -9.65 5.21 -2.64
CA PHE A 215 -10.06 5.33 -4.03
C PHE A 215 -10.73 6.68 -4.27
N ALA A 216 -10.38 7.38 -5.36
CA ALA A 216 -11.16 8.52 -5.86
C ALA A 216 -11.68 8.25 -7.27
N PHE A 217 -12.96 8.54 -7.52
CA PHE A 217 -13.57 8.41 -8.83
C PHE A 217 -12.90 9.32 -9.86
N SER A 218 -12.40 10.50 -9.46
CA SER A 218 -11.64 11.39 -10.35
C SER A 218 -10.37 10.75 -10.91
N ASP A 219 -9.76 9.78 -10.22
CA ASP A 219 -8.58 9.06 -10.72
C ASP A 219 -8.92 8.17 -11.92
N PHE A 220 -10.15 7.64 -11.99
CA PHE A 220 -10.57 6.71 -13.05
C PHE A 220 -11.48 7.36 -14.09
N PHE A 221 -12.18 8.45 -13.74
CA PHE A 221 -13.18 9.11 -14.56
C PHE A 221 -12.87 10.61 -14.75
N PRO A 222 -11.87 10.96 -15.59
CA PRO A 222 -11.50 12.34 -15.83
C PRO A 222 -12.70 13.20 -16.27
N GLY A 223 -12.85 14.38 -15.67
CA GLY A 223 -13.90 15.35 -15.99
C GLY A 223 -15.20 15.20 -15.22
N VAL A 224 -15.63 13.98 -14.86
CA VAL A 224 -16.89 13.73 -14.12
C VAL A 224 -16.68 13.17 -12.71
N GLY A 225 -15.54 12.51 -12.45
CA GLY A 225 -15.29 11.83 -11.19
C GLY A 225 -15.24 12.77 -9.98
N TRP A 226 -14.77 14.00 -10.15
CA TRP A 226 -14.72 15.00 -9.06
C TRP A 226 -16.11 15.28 -8.45
N PHE A 227 -17.16 15.24 -9.27
CA PHE A 227 -18.53 15.42 -8.80
C PHE A 227 -18.97 14.22 -7.97
N ILE A 228 -18.61 13.00 -8.42
CA ILE A 228 -18.89 11.76 -7.68
C ILE A 228 -18.13 11.75 -6.34
N ASP A 229 -16.87 12.18 -6.32
CA ASP A 229 -16.06 12.28 -5.11
C ASP A 229 -16.65 13.26 -4.08
N GLN A 230 -17.26 14.35 -4.55
CA GLN A 230 -17.96 15.30 -3.69
C GLN A 230 -19.25 14.72 -3.10
N ILE A 231 -20.10 14.09 -3.91
CA ILE A 231 -21.40 13.56 -3.44
C ILE A 231 -21.27 12.27 -2.64
N SER A 232 -20.22 11.47 -2.88
CA SER A 232 -19.97 10.22 -2.16
C SER A 232 -19.38 10.44 -0.77
N GLY A 233 -18.92 11.66 -0.47
CA GLY A 233 -18.20 11.97 0.77
C GLY A 233 -16.73 11.54 0.77
N GLN A 234 -16.26 10.87 -0.30
CA GLN A 234 -14.89 10.36 -0.40
C GLN A 234 -13.85 11.48 -0.24
N ASN A 235 -14.09 12.65 -0.85
CA ASN A 235 -13.22 13.81 -0.66
C ASN A 235 -13.14 14.24 0.80
N LYS A 236 -14.25 14.22 1.53
CA LYS A 236 -14.28 14.60 2.95
C LYS A 236 -13.50 13.59 3.79
N THR A 237 -13.69 12.29 3.53
CA THR A 237 -12.95 11.22 4.21
C THR A 237 -11.44 11.37 3.99
N LEU A 238 -10.98 11.50 2.76
CA LEU A 238 -9.55 11.69 2.47
C LEU A 238 -8.99 12.96 3.13
N ASN A 239 -9.72 14.07 3.10
CA ASN A 239 -9.27 15.31 3.73
C ASN A 239 -9.18 15.20 5.25
N ASN A 240 -10.12 14.51 5.90
CA ASN A 240 -10.08 14.29 7.34
C ASN A 240 -8.82 13.49 7.73
N VAL A 241 -8.60 12.34 7.07
CA VAL A 241 -7.42 11.50 7.35
C VAL A 241 -6.12 12.26 7.08
N PHE A 242 -6.04 13.00 5.97
CA PHE A 242 -4.88 13.82 5.66
C PHE A 242 -4.62 14.93 6.68
N SER A 243 -5.67 15.56 7.23
CA SER A 243 -5.49 16.65 8.19
C SER A 243 -4.79 16.21 9.48
N GLU A 244 -4.98 14.97 9.90
CA GLU A 244 -4.34 14.42 11.09
C GLU A 244 -2.85 14.13 10.85
N LEU A 245 -2.52 13.62 9.66
CA LEU A 245 -1.14 13.42 9.23
C LEU A 245 -0.41 14.74 9.02
N ASP A 246 -1.09 15.72 8.41
CA ASP A 246 -0.55 17.07 8.26
C ASP A 246 -0.27 17.74 9.61
N THR A 247 -1.16 17.52 10.59
CA THR A 247 -0.95 18.00 11.96
C THR A 247 0.30 17.38 12.57
N PHE A 248 0.52 16.08 12.40
CA PHE A 248 1.74 15.42 12.87
C PHE A 248 3.00 16.02 12.22
N PHE A 249 3.02 16.15 10.90
CA PHE A 249 4.17 16.73 10.18
C PHE A 249 4.41 18.20 10.48
N GLN A 250 3.36 18.97 10.74
CA GLN A 250 3.49 20.33 11.22
C GLN A 250 4.16 20.38 12.59
N LYS A 251 3.80 19.50 13.53
CA LYS A 251 4.45 19.43 14.85
C LYS A 251 5.93 19.05 14.74
N VAL A 252 6.28 18.15 13.83
CA VAL A 252 7.70 17.83 13.54
C VAL A 252 8.45 19.08 13.08
N LEU A 253 7.88 19.85 12.14
CA LEU A 253 8.47 21.11 11.68
C LEU A 253 8.62 22.12 12.83
N ASP A 254 7.55 22.33 13.59
CA ASP A 254 7.50 23.33 14.66
C ASP A 254 8.54 23.04 15.75
N GLU A 255 8.80 21.77 16.05
CA GLU A 255 9.83 21.36 17.01
C GLU A 255 11.24 21.76 16.56
N HIS A 256 11.57 21.62 15.27
CA HIS A 256 12.90 21.94 14.73
C HIS A 256 13.08 23.43 14.43
N LEU A 257 11.99 24.19 14.35
CA LEU A 257 12.05 25.65 14.28
C LEU A 257 12.39 26.28 15.64
N LYS A 258 12.23 25.56 16.76
CA LYS A 258 12.59 26.08 18.09
C LYS A 258 14.12 26.22 18.24
N PRO A 259 14.63 27.31 18.85
CA PRO A 259 16.07 27.49 19.07
C PRO A 259 16.72 26.37 19.90
N GLU A 260 15.96 25.76 20.80
CA GLU A 260 16.36 24.66 21.69
C GLU A 260 16.46 23.32 20.96
N GLY A 261 15.82 23.17 19.80
CA GLY A 261 15.82 21.93 19.00
C GLY A 261 17.10 21.71 18.19
N ARG A 262 17.93 22.74 17.97
CA ARG A 262 19.09 22.71 17.07
C ARG A 262 20.40 22.21 17.70
N VAL A 263 20.36 21.67 18.92
CA VAL A 263 21.56 21.35 19.74
C VAL A 263 22.07 19.92 19.50
N SER A 264 21.98 19.41 18.27
CA SER A 264 22.55 18.10 17.94
C SER A 264 23.97 18.24 17.38
N GLU A 265 24.94 17.53 17.97
CA GLU A 265 26.30 17.39 17.43
C GLU A 265 26.32 16.69 16.05
N SER A 266 25.20 16.06 15.67
CA SER A 266 24.99 15.41 14.39
C SER A 266 23.59 15.76 13.84
N PRO A 267 23.46 16.75 12.94
CA PRO A 267 22.17 17.17 12.43
C PRO A 267 21.49 16.06 11.64
N ASP A 268 20.19 15.90 11.87
CA ASP A 268 19.33 15.00 11.10
C ASP A 268 18.89 15.63 9.77
N VAL A 269 18.06 14.93 8.99
CA VAL A 269 17.63 15.43 7.69
C VAL A 269 16.66 16.61 7.81
N VAL A 270 15.87 16.68 8.89
CA VAL A 270 14.95 17.79 9.15
C VAL A 270 15.74 19.05 9.46
N ASP A 271 16.76 18.97 10.32
CA ASP A 271 17.68 20.09 10.61
C ASP A 271 18.27 20.67 9.32
N VAL A 272 18.80 19.82 8.45
CA VAL A 272 19.41 20.25 7.18
C VAL A 272 18.38 20.91 6.27
N MET A 273 17.16 20.39 6.21
CA MET A 273 16.09 20.96 5.39
C MET A 273 15.63 22.32 5.91
N VAL A 274 15.48 22.48 7.23
CA VAL A 274 15.15 23.76 7.88
C VAL A 274 16.26 24.78 7.62
N ASP A 275 17.52 24.40 7.79
CA ASP A 275 18.68 25.23 7.50
C ASP A 275 18.70 25.71 6.04
N LEU A 276 18.41 24.81 5.09
CA LEU A 276 18.32 25.14 3.68
C LEU A 276 17.18 26.14 3.41
N MET A 277 16.01 25.93 4.02
CA MET A 277 14.86 26.85 3.89
C MET A 277 15.21 28.26 4.40
N GLU A 278 15.97 28.38 5.49
CA GLU A 278 16.41 29.68 6.04
C GLU A 278 17.49 30.38 5.19
N LYS A 279 18.39 29.61 4.57
CA LYS A 279 19.54 30.12 3.80
C LYS A 279 19.17 30.55 2.37
N GLN A 280 18.07 30.05 1.80
CA GLN A 280 17.63 30.25 0.40
C GLN A 280 17.28 31.69 -0.02
N GLY A 281 17.44 32.68 0.86
CA GLY A 281 17.32 34.11 0.54
C GLY A 281 18.65 34.83 0.22
N LYS A 282 19.80 34.17 0.33
CA LYS A 282 21.13 34.81 0.24
C LYS A 282 21.93 34.49 -1.01
N ASP A 283 21.74 33.30 -1.58
CA ASP A 283 22.47 32.84 -2.77
C ASP A 283 21.47 32.58 -3.89
N GLY A 284 21.79 33.03 -5.11
CA GLY A 284 20.93 32.99 -6.30
C GLY A 284 20.66 31.60 -6.87
N ASP A 285 20.43 30.61 -6.00
CA ASP A 285 20.14 29.23 -6.35
C ASP A 285 18.76 29.07 -7.01
N SER A 286 18.71 28.19 -8.01
CA SER A 286 17.50 27.98 -8.83
C SER A 286 16.44 27.09 -8.17
N PHE A 287 16.80 26.32 -7.14
CA PHE A 287 15.89 25.42 -6.42
C PHE A 287 15.58 25.95 -5.02
N LYS A 288 14.27 26.16 -4.74
CA LYS A 288 13.78 26.66 -3.45
C LYS A 288 12.97 25.58 -2.74
N LEU A 289 13.49 25.09 -1.62
CA LEU A 289 12.79 24.20 -0.70
C LEU A 289 11.71 25.00 0.02
N THR A 290 10.48 24.51 0.00
CA THR A 290 9.32 25.13 0.64
C THR A 290 8.81 24.23 1.76
N THR A 291 7.88 24.74 2.57
CA THR A 291 7.17 23.92 3.57
C THR A 291 6.48 22.71 2.94
N ASP A 292 5.93 22.83 1.74
CA ASP A 292 5.32 21.70 1.02
C ASP A 292 6.38 20.64 0.64
N HIS A 293 7.56 21.07 0.19
CA HIS A 293 8.67 20.13 -0.05
C HIS A 293 9.13 19.45 1.24
N PHE A 294 9.17 20.21 2.33
CA PHE A 294 9.49 19.69 3.64
C PHE A 294 8.54 18.58 4.04
N LYS A 295 7.23 18.90 4.08
CA LYS A 295 6.19 17.98 4.48
C LYS A 295 6.08 16.77 3.54
N GLY A 296 6.25 16.97 2.23
CA GLY A 296 6.29 15.88 1.24
C GLY A 296 7.42 14.89 1.49
N ILE A 297 8.63 15.37 1.78
CA ILE A 297 9.78 14.49 2.08
C ILE A 297 9.61 13.74 3.39
N ILE A 298 9.21 14.40 4.48
CA ILE A 298 9.04 13.70 5.76
C ILE A 298 7.86 12.72 5.74
N SER A 299 6.83 13.04 4.95
CA SER A 299 5.74 12.12 4.62
C SER A 299 6.25 10.85 3.96
N ASP A 300 7.07 10.99 2.90
CA ASP A 300 7.72 9.86 2.25
C ASP A 300 8.59 9.03 3.22
N ILE A 301 9.40 9.69 4.05
CA ILE A 301 10.32 9.00 4.97
C ILE A 301 9.56 8.20 6.02
N PHE A 302 8.54 8.80 6.65
CA PHE A 302 7.75 8.12 7.68
C PHE A 302 6.97 6.95 7.07
N LEU A 303 6.19 7.20 6.02
CA LEU A 303 5.36 6.18 5.38
C LEU A 303 6.21 5.02 4.82
N ALA A 304 7.18 5.32 3.96
CA ALA A 304 7.95 4.30 3.28
C ALA A 304 8.94 3.60 4.23
N GLY A 305 9.47 4.32 5.23
CA GLY A 305 10.44 3.79 6.19
C GLY A 305 9.81 2.85 7.22
N VAL A 306 8.63 3.21 7.75
CA VAL A 306 7.96 2.47 8.82
C VAL A 306 7.22 1.26 8.28
N ASN A 307 6.25 1.49 7.39
CA ASN A 307 5.29 0.45 7.02
C ASN A 307 5.97 -0.76 6.35
N THR A 308 6.85 -0.50 5.37
CA THR A 308 7.48 -1.55 4.57
C THR A 308 8.36 -2.49 5.40
N SER A 309 9.13 -1.96 6.35
CA SER A 309 10.02 -2.76 7.20
C SER A 309 9.21 -3.55 8.23
N ALA A 310 8.19 -2.93 8.84
CA ALA A 310 7.34 -3.59 9.83
C ALA A 310 6.53 -4.75 9.22
N ILE A 311 5.95 -4.56 8.03
CA ILE A 311 5.27 -5.63 7.27
C ILE A 311 6.25 -6.77 6.96
N THR A 312 7.47 -6.46 6.52
CA THR A 312 8.48 -7.49 6.21
C THR A 312 8.86 -8.31 7.45
N LEU A 313 9.09 -7.65 8.59
CA LEU A 313 9.36 -8.30 9.87
C LEU A 313 8.20 -9.24 10.27
N ALA A 314 6.96 -8.77 10.15
CA ALA A 314 5.77 -9.55 10.49
C ALA A 314 5.63 -10.78 9.59
N TRP A 315 5.87 -10.67 8.29
CA TRP A 315 5.85 -11.80 7.36
C TRP A 315 6.96 -12.81 7.62
N ALA A 316 8.19 -12.35 7.87
CA ALA A 316 9.30 -13.24 8.23
C ALA A 316 8.97 -14.06 9.48
N MET A 317 8.50 -13.41 10.55
CA MET A 317 8.11 -14.11 11.78
C MET A 317 6.93 -15.06 11.56
N THR A 318 5.94 -14.66 10.77
CA THR A 318 4.80 -15.52 10.41
C THR A 318 5.26 -16.78 9.68
N GLU A 319 6.14 -16.65 8.68
CA GLU A 319 6.66 -17.80 7.93
C GLU A 319 7.52 -18.71 8.79
N LEU A 320 8.36 -18.15 9.66
CA LEU A 320 9.18 -18.96 10.57
C LEU A 320 8.32 -19.70 11.61
N ILE A 321 7.30 -19.06 12.18
CA ILE A 321 6.40 -19.72 13.14
C ILE A 321 5.66 -20.88 12.45
N ARG A 322 5.24 -20.71 11.19
CA ARG A 322 4.60 -21.76 10.38
C ARG A 322 5.58 -22.85 9.92
N ASN A 323 6.83 -22.50 9.67
CA ASN A 323 7.88 -23.39 9.22
C ASN A 323 8.92 -23.64 10.32
N ARG A 324 8.55 -24.50 11.28
CA ARG A 324 9.39 -24.88 12.44
C ARG A 324 10.80 -25.34 12.06
N ARG A 325 10.96 -25.99 10.91
CA ARG A 325 12.25 -26.46 10.40
C ARG A 325 13.14 -25.28 10.00
N ALA A 326 12.60 -24.30 9.27
CA ALA A 326 13.33 -23.09 8.91
C ALA A 326 13.66 -22.25 10.16
N MET A 327 12.70 -22.08 11.08
CA MET A 327 12.90 -21.41 12.37
C MET A 327 14.05 -22.03 13.16
N LYS A 328 14.01 -23.35 13.36
CA LYS A 328 15.06 -24.07 14.08
C LYS A 328 16.43 -23.87 13.41
N LYS A 329 16.52 -24.03 12.10
CA LYS A 329 17.78 -23.89 11.36
C LYS A 329 18.39 -22.50 11.48
N VAL A 330 17.58 -21.43 11.42
CA VAL A 330 18.09 -20.05 11.57
C VAL A 330 18.45 -19.72 13.02
N GLN A 331 17.67 -20.18 14.00
CA GLN A 331 18.00 -19.99 15.43
C GLN A 331 19.27 -20.77 15.81
N ASP A 332 19.42 -22.00 15.33
CA ASP A 332 20.61 -22.83 15.57
C ASP A 332 21.86 -22.14 14.97
N GLU A 333 21.80 -21.58 13.75
CA GLU A 333 22.91 -20.78 13.17
C GLU A 333 23.25 -19.56 14.05
N ILE A 334 22.24 -18.77 14.41
CA ILE A 334 22.41 -17.55 15.19
C ILE A 334 23.08 -17.85 16.54
N ARG A 335 22.53 -18.78 17.31
CA ARG A 335 23.00 -19.10 18.67
C ARG A 335 24.35 -19.81 18.67
N THR A 336 24.61 -20.67 17.68
CA THR A 336 25.93 -21.32 17.52
C THR A 336 27.02 -20.31 17.16
N THR A 337 26.72 -19.34 16.28
CA THR A 337 27.69 -18.36 15.80
C THR A 337 27.99 -17.29 16.86
N LEU A 338 26.96 -16.80 17.55
CA LEU A 338 27.09 -15.68 18.49
C LEU A 338 27.28 -16.13 19.95
N GLY A 339 27.04 -17.41 20.26
CA GLY A 339 26.99 -17.97 21.62
C GLY A 339 25.72 -17.59 22.38
N ASP A 340 25.48 -18.20 23.54
CA ASP A 340 24.21 -18.08 24.29
C ASP A 340 24.17 -16.98 25.37
N LYS A 341 25.23 -16.16 25.49
CA LYS A 341 25.43 -15.27 26.65
C LYS A 341 25.50 -13.78 26.32
N LYS A 342 25.10 -13.36 25.11
CA LYS A 342 25.10 -11.93 24.79
C LYS A 342 23.93 -11.23 25.47
N GLU A 343 24.24 -10.13 26.14
CA GLU A 343 23.24 -9.25 26.75
C GLU A 343 22.59 -8.32 25.73
N ARG A 344 23.36 -7.90 24.72
CA ARG A 344 22.98 -7.00 23.62
C ARG A 344 23.59 -7.48 22.31
N LEU A 345 22.87 -7.27 21.21
CA LEU A 345 23.32 -7.57 19.85
C LEU A 345 23.71 -6.28 19.14
N THR A 346 24.65 -6.37 18.20
CA THR A 346 25.09 -5.23 17.37
C THR A 346 24.94 -5.56 15.89
N GLU A 347 24.97 -4.53 15.03
CA GLU A 347 24.91 -4.76 13.58
C GLU A 347 26.10 -5.57 13.05
N ASP A 348 27.25 -5.50 13.72
CA ASP A 348 28.45 -6.24 13.31
C ASP A 348 28.24 -7.77 13.42
N ASP A 349 27.31 -8.21 14.27
CA ASP A 349 26.93 -9.61 14.45
C ASP A 349 26.25 -10.22 13.22
N LEU A 350 25.59 -9.40 12.40
CA LEU A 350 24.93 -9.83 11.17
C LEU A 350 25.92 -10.30 10.10
N SER A 351 27.19 -9.88 10.18
CA SER A 351 28.19 -10.17 9.14
C SER A 351 28.43 -11.67 8.97
N GLN A 352 28.32 -12.46 10.05
CA GLN A 352 28.65 -13.88 10.10
C GLN A 352 27.46 -14.82 9.81
N LEU A 353 26.23 -14.29 9.76
CA LEU A 353 25.01 -15.09 9.65
C LEU A 353 24.61 -15.27 8.19
N HIS A 354 24.94 -16.41 7.61
CA HIS A 354 24.74 -16.67 6.18
C HIS A 354 23.32 -17.13 5.87
N TYR A 355 22.85 -18.18 6.53
CA TYR A 355 21.52 -18.75 6.34
C TYR A 355 20.42 -17.77 6.76
N PHE A 356 20.65 -16.97 7.81
CA PHE A 356 19.80 -15.84 8.19
C PHE A 356 19.56 -14.88 7.01
N LYS A 357 20.61 -14.49 6.28
CA LYS A 357 20.46 -13.60 5.11
C LYS A 357 19.68 -14.26 3.97
N LEU A 358 19.82 -15.57 3.79
CA LEU A 358 19.01 -16.32 2.83
C LEU A 358 17.53 -16.34 3.23
N MET A 359 17.24 -16.44 4.54
CA MET A 359 15.88 -16.37 5.08
C MET A 359 15.25 -14.99 4.88
N VAL A 360 15.99 -13.92 5.12
CA VAL A 360 15.54 -12.54 4.86
C VAL A 360 15.27 -12.34 3.36
N LYS A 361 16.17 -12.83 2.51
CA LYS A 361 16.01 -12.81 1.05
C LYS A 361 14.78 -13.58 0.56
N GLU A 362 14.48 -14.73 1.16
CA GLU A 362 13.26 -15.49 0.86
C GLU A 362 11.99 -14.78 1.33
N THR A 363 12.05 -14.07 2.47
CA THR A 363 10.96 -13.20 2.91
C THR A 363 10.70 -12.11 1.88
N PHE A 364 11.73 -11.43 1.38
CA PHE A 364 11.55 -10.41 0.34
C PHE A 364 10.99 -10.96 -0.97
N ARG A 365 11.35 -12.19 -1.35
CA ARG A 365 10.79 -12.85 -2.54
C ARG A 365 9.32 -13.17 -2.34
N LEU A 366 8.99 -13.88 -1.27
CA LEU A 366 7.64 -14.39 -1.07
C LEU A 366 6.68 -13.28 -0.63
N HIS A 367 7.12 -12.32 0.16
CA HIS A 367 6.30 -11.27 0.75
C HIS A 367 6.87 -9.88 0.46
N PRO A 368 6.94 -9.45 -0.81
CA PRO A 368 7.36 -8.09 -1.13
C PRO A 368 6.36 -7.10 -0.53
N ALA A 369 6.83 -6.20 0.34
CA ALA A 369 5.97 -5.21 1.01
C ALA A 369 5.20 -4.32 0.02
N ALA A 370 5.74 -4.09 -1.18
CA ALA A 370 5.06 -3.43 -2.29
C ALA A 370 4.88 -4.42 -3.47
N PRO A 371 3.85 -5.30 -3.46
CA PRO A 371 3.71 -6.39 -4.42
C PRO A 371 3.49 -5.94 -5.88
N LEU A 372 3.07 -4.68 -6.08
CA LEU A 372 2.87 -4.04 -7.37
C LEU A 372 3.90 -2.94 -7.68
N LEU A 373 4.88 -2.77 -6.81
CA LEU A 373 5.70 -1.57 -6.70
C LEU A 373 4.84 -0.29 -6.67
N LEU A 374 5.50 0.87 -6.70
CA LEU A 374 4.79 2.11 -6.97
C LEU A 374 4.50 2.22 -8.48
N PRO A 375 3.27 2.59 -8.90
CA PRO A 375 2.92 2.75 -10.31
C PRO A 375 3.84 3.72 -11.05
N ARG A 376 4.10 3.42 -12.32
CA ARG A 376 4.89 4.26 -13.24
C ARG A 376 3.99 4.81 -14.34
N GLU A 377 4.45 5.84 -15.04
CA GLU A 377 3.79 6.39 -16.23
C GLU A 377 4.79 6.48 -17.38
N ALA A 378 4.38 5.99 -18.56
CA ALA A 378 5.15 6.12 -19.78
C ALA A 378 5.18 7.59 -20.27
N MET A 379 6.36 8.18 -20.38
CA MET A 379 6.54 9.56 -20.86
C MET A 379 6.48 9.68 -22.38
N SER A 380 6.79 8.60 -23.09
CA SER A 380 6.77 8.49 -24.55
C SER A 380 6.24 7.12 -24.98
N GLU A 381 6.02 6.95 -26.28
CA GLU A 381 5.64 5.66 -26.85
C GLU A 381 6.84 4.70 -26.82
N ILE A 382 6.65 3.50 -26.28
CA ILE A 382 7.69 2.47 -26.13
C ILE A 382 7.16 1.10 -26.56
N LYS A 383 8.04 0.11 -26.67
CA LYS A 383 7.66 -1.28 -26.91
C LYS A 383 8.06 -2.14 -25.72
N ILE A 384 7.11 -2.94 -25.22
CA ILE A 384 7.38 -3.96 -24.20
C ILE A 384 6.92 -5.31 -24.74
N GLN A 385 7.83 -6.27 -24.84
CA GLN A 385 7.66 -7.60 -25.45
C GLN A 385 7.00 -7.54 -26.83
N GLY A 386 7.39 -6.54 -27.61
CA GLY A 386 6.86 -6.29 -28.96
C GLY A 386 5.46 -5.68 -29.02
N TYR A 387 4.86 -5.32 -27.88
CA TYR A 387 3.60 -4.57 -27.82
C TYR A 387 3.85 -3.07 -27.72
N ASP A 388 3.02 -2.28 -28.39
CA ASP A 388 3.06 -0.82 -28.35
C ASP A 388 2.42 -0.30 -27.06
N ILE A 389 3.18 0.46 -26.27
CA ILE A 389 2.71 1.12 -25.05
C ILE A 389 2.68 2.63 -25.32
N PRO A 390 1.49 3.24 -25.46
CA PRO A 390 1.37 4.68 -25.69
C PRO A 390 1.88 5.53 -24.53
N ALA A 391 2.31 6.76 -24.82
CA ALA A 391 2.57 7.77 -23.79
C ALA A 391 1.35 7.98 -22.89
N LYS A 392 1.58 8.37 -21.63
CA LYS A 392 0.56 8.53 -20.57
C LYS A 392 -0.16 7.24 -20.17
N THR A 393 0.38 6.08 -20.56
CA THR A 393 -0.11 4.79 -20.04
C THR A 393 0.49 4.53 -18.67
N GLN A 394 -0.37 4.22 -17.70
CA GLN A 394 0.07 3.78 -16.37
C GLN A 394 0.68 2.38 -16.48
N MET A 395 1.76 2.13 -15.77
CA MET A 395 2.49 0.87 -15.75
C MET A 395 2.55 0.33 -14.32
N ILE A 396 2.14 -0.92 -14.16
CA ILE A 396 2.20 -1.65 -12.89
C ILE A 396 3.13 -2.85 -13.08
N ILE A 397 4.16 -2.95 -12.24
CA ILE A 397 5.06 -4.10 -12.25
C ILE A 397 4.63 -5.04 -11.12
N ASN A 398 4.02 -6.16 -11.48
CA ASN A 398 3.54 -7.15 -10.53
C ASN A 398 4.70 -8.06 -10.08
N VAL A 399 5.52 -7.55 -9.15
CA VAL A 399 6.67 -8.29 -8.60
C VAL A 399 6.21 -9.50 -7.80
N TYR A 400 5.01 -9.48 -7.22
CA TYR A 400 4.40 -10.65 -6.58
C TYR A 400 4.25 -11.82 -7.55
N SER A 401 3.77 -11.54 -8.77
CA SER A 401 3.63 -12.56 -9.82
C SER A 401 5.00 -13.05 -10.30
N ILE A 402 5.97 -12.15 -10.52
CA ILE A 402 7.32 -12.51 -10.98
C ILE A 402 8.01 -13.40 -9.95
N ALA A 403 7.90 -13.03 -8.67
CA ALA A 403 8.48 -13.79 -7.57
C ALA A 403 7.82 -15.16 -7.35
N ARG A 404 6.65 -15.41 -7.97
CA ARG A 404 5.92 -16.68 -7.93
C ARG A 404 5.80 -17.36 -9.29
N ASP A 405 6.58 -16.96 -10.29
CA ASP A 405 6.56 -17.62 -11.59
C ASP A 405 7.21 -19.01 -11.49
N PRO A 406 6.49 -20.12 -11.72
CA PRO A 406 7.06 -21.46 -11.67
C PRO A 406 8.11 -21.72 -12.75
N LYS A 407 8.22 -20.87 -13.77
CA LYS A 407 9.30 -20.92 -14.77
C LYS A 407 10.63 -20.41 -14.22
N ILE A 408 10.59 -19.59 -13.17
CA ILE A 408 11.75 -18.96 -12.54
C ILE A 408 12.07 -19.65 -11.20
N TRP A 409 11.04 -19.94 -10.41
CA TRP A 409 11.17 -20.43 -9.04
C TRP A 409 10.58 -21.84 -8.88
N THR A 410 11.39 -22.79 -8.41
CA THR A 410 10.89 -24.13 -8.05
C THR A 410 10.03 -24.06 -6.79
N ASN A 411 8.83 -24.64 -6.81
CA ASN A 411 7.82 -24.52 -5.73
C ASN A 411 7.67 -23.05 -5.25
N PRO A 412 7.15 -22.16 -6.12
CA PRO A 412 7.20 -20.71 -5.90
C PRO A 412 6.48 -20.25 -4.63
N ASP A 413 5.43 -20.95 -4.21
CA ASP A 413 4.61 -20.57 -3.06
C ASP A 413 5.15 -21.11 -1.73
N GLU A 414 6.19 -21.95 -1.76
CA GLU A 414 6.83 -22.46 -0.54
C GLU A 414 7.88 -21.48 -0.01
N PHE A 415 7.78 -21.15 1.29
CA PHE A 415 8.84 -20.45 2.02
C PHE A 415 10.02 -21.40 2.25
N ASN A 416 11.04 -21.27 1.40
CA ASN A 416 12.21 -22.12 1.40
C ASN A 416 13.50 -21.31 1.19
N PRO A 417 14.18 -20.89 2.28
CA PRO A 417 15.45 -20.17 2.19
C PRO A 417 16.57 -20.95 1.47
N ASP A 418 16.53 -22.29 1.50
CA ASP A 418 17.57 -23.15 0.88
C ASP A 418 17.67 -22.93 -0.63
N ARG A 419 16.63 -22.40 -1.28
CA ARG A 419 16.65 -22.08 -2.72
C ARG A 419 17.75 -21.09 -3.11
N PHE A 420 18.29 -20.35 -2.14
CA PHE A 420 19.32 -19.35 -2.38
C PHE A 420 20.74 -19.80 -2.04
N LEU A 421 20.97 -21.02 -1.52
CA LEU A 421 22.31 -21.50 -1.12
C LEU A 421 23.34 -21.43 -2.27
N GLU A 422 22.92 -21.76 -3.48
CA GLU A 422 23.77 -21.77 -4.68
C GLU A 422 23.30 -20.75 -5.74
N SER A 423 22.49 -19.76 -5.33
CA SER A 423 21.90 -18.78 -6.24
C SER A 423 22.62 -17.43 -6.17
N SER A 424 23.05 -16.92 -7.33
CA SER A 424 23.62 -15.58 -7.46
C SER A 424 22.57 -14.46 -7.59
N ILE A 425 21.27 -14.79 -7.67
CA ILE A 425 20.18 -13.81 -7.79
C ILE A 425 20.20 -12.89 -6.57
N ASP A 426 20.16 -11.58 -6.70
CA ASP A 426 20.02 -10.66 -5.56
C ASP A 426 18.80 -9.74 -5.70
N TYR A 427 18.48 -9.00 -4.64
CA TYR A 427 17.38 -8.03 -4.61
C TYR A 427 17.83 -6.58 -4.87
N LYS A 428 19.07 -6.36 -5.35
CA LYS A 428 19.68 -5.03 -5.50
C LYS A 428 19.26 -4.33 -6.80
N GLY A 429 18.24 -4.85 -7.49
CA GLY A 429 17.67 -4.27 -8.70
C GLY A 429 18.44 -4.61 -9.98
N LEU A 430 19.35 -5.58 -9.95
CA LEU A 430 20.05 -6.07 -11.14
C LEU A 430 19.53 -7.44 -11.63
N ASN A 431 18.84 -8.18 -10.76
CA ASN A 431 18.14 -9.41 -11.10
C ASN A 431 16.63 -9.16 -11.14
N TYR A 432 16.06 -9.22 -12.35
CA TYR A 432 14.65 -8.91 -12.58
C TYR A 432 13.69 -10.02 -12.12
N GLU A 433 14.24 -11.15 -11.69
CA GLU A 433 13.54 -12.25 -11.00
C GLU A 433 13.14 -11.86 -9.57
N LEU A 434 13.88 -10.95 -8.92
CA LEU A 434 13.72 -10.57 -7.53
C LEU A 434 13.82 -9.05 -7.35
N LEU A 435 12.67 -8.37 -7.34
CA LEU A 435 12.58 -6.90 -7.34
C LEU A 435 11.80 -6.30 -6.15
N PRO A 436 12.01 -6.74 -4.89
CA PRO A 436 11.27 -6.20 -3.74
C PRO A 436 11.48 -4.70 -3.52
N PHE A 437 12.59 -4.14 -4.03
CA PHE A 437 12.93 -2.71 -3.97
C PHE A 437 12.86 -1.99 -5.33
N GLY A 438 12.36 -2.67 -6.37
CA GLY A 438 12.36 -2.17 -7.75
C GLY A 438 13.75 -2.12 -8.40
N SER A 439 13.88 -1.34 -9.48
CA SER A 439 15.10 -1.17 -10.29
C SER A 439 15.12 0.21 -10.97
N GLY A 440 16.28 0.58 -11.53
CA GLY A 440 16.46 1.76 -12.36
C GLY A 440 16.40 3.07 -11.58
N ARG A 441 16.04 4.17 -12.25
CA ARG A 441 16.02 5.53 -11.66
C ARG A 441 15.11 5.66 -10.43
N ARG A 442 14.04 4.88 -10.34
CA ARG A 442 13.10 4.86 -9.19
C ARG A 442 13.32 3.68 -8.25
N ILE A 443 14.50 3.05 -8.25
CA ILE A 443 14.84 2.06 -7.23
C ILE A 443 14.70 2.67 -5.83
N CYS A 444 14.29 1.87 -4.84
CA CYS A 444 14.12 2.33 -3.46
C CYS A 444 15.40 3.01 -2.95
N PRO A 445 15.38 4.30 -2.57
CA PRO A 445 16.55 4.95 -2.01
C PRO A 445 16.84 4.46 -0.58
N GLY A 446 15.82 3.99 0.15
CA GLY A 446 15.90 3.51 1.52
C GLY A 446 16.27 2.03 1.67
N MET A 447 16.69 1.35 0.60
CA MET A 447 16.98 -0.10 0.59
C MET A 447 17.90 -0.53 1.75
N MET A 448 19.03 0.16 1.92
CA MET A 448 20.00 -0.19 2.97
C MET A 448 19.43 -0.02 4.38
N MET A 449 18.65 1.05 4.61
CA MET A 449 17.99 1.29 5.89
C MET A 449 16.94 0.22 6.20
N GLY A 450 16.08 -0.09 5.22
CA GLY A 450 15.04 -1.11 5.37
C GLY A 450 15.63 -2.49 5.67
N ILE A 451 16.70 -2.88 4.97
CA ILE A 451 17.41 -4.14 5.25
C ILE A 451 17.98 -4.12 6.67
N ALA A 452 18.65 -3.06 7.09
CA ALA A 452 19.21 -2.97 8.44
C ALA A 452 18.13 -3.07 9.53
N ASN A 453 16.98 -2.42 9.34
CA ASN A 453 15.84 -2.50 10.26
C ASN A 453 15.27 -3.93 10.34
N VAL A 454 15.09 -4.58 9.18
CA VAL A 454 14.56 -5.95 9.10
C VAL A 454 15.54 -6.96 9.71
N GLU A 455 16.82 -6.88 9.35
CA GLU A 455 17.85 -7.79 9.83
C GLU A 455 18.06 -7.62 11.34
N MET A 456 18.16 -6.39 11.85
CA MET A 456 18.37 -6.16 13.29
C MET A 456 17.15 -6.59 14.13
N GLY A 457 15.93 -6.30 13.64
CA GLY A 457 14.69 -6.75 14.27
C GLY A 457 14.61 -8.27 14.37
N LEU A 458 14.81 -8.98 13.26
CA LEU A 458 14.76 -10.45 13.23
C LEU A 458 15.88 -11.07 14.06
N LEU A 459 17.09 -10.52 14.02
CA LEU A 459 18.20 -11.02 14.81
C LEU A 459 17.85 -11.02 16.31
N ASN A 460 17.30 -9.92 16.82
CA ASN A 460 16.90 -9.81 18.23
C ASN A 460 15.76 -10.77 18.59
N LEU A 461 14.73 -10.85 17.75
CA LEU A 461 13.59 -11.73 17.98
C LEU A 461 14.01 -13.21 18.00
N LEU A 462 14.90 -13.61 17.10
CA LEU A 462 15.32 -15.01 16.94
C LEU A 462 16.39 -15.44 17.93
N TYR A 463 17.27 -14.52 18.34
CA TYR A 463 18.30 -14.79 19.34
C TYR A 463 17.68 -14.96 20.73
N PHE A 464 16.91 -13.97 21.20
CA PHE A 464 16.48 -13.89 22.60
C PHE A 464 15.25 -14.73 22.95
N PHE A 465 14.43 -15.14 21.97
CA PHE A 465 13.13 -15.77 22.24
C PHE A 465 12.95 -17.05 21.44
N ASP A 466 12.21 -17.98 22.03
CA ASP A 466 11.59 -19.09 21.31
C ASP A 466 10.13 -18.73 21.05
N TRP A 467 9.70 -18.92 19.80
CA TRP A 467 8.37 -18.50 19.36
C TRP A 467 7.43 -19.69 19.21
N GLY A 468 6.14 -19.47 19.41
CA GLY A 468 5.09 -20.45 19.20
C GLY A 468 3.74 -19.79 19.02
N MET A 469 2.77 -20.56 18.52
CA MET A 469 1.38 -20.12 18.50
C MET A 469 0.81 -20.21 19.94
N PRO A 470 -0.10 -19.30 20.33
CA PRO A 470 -0.81 -19.41 21.60
C PRO A 470 -1.53 -20.76 21.73
N GLU A 471 -1.54 -21.34 22.93
CA GLU A 471 -2.19 -22.62 23.20
C GLU A 471 -3.65 -22.62 22.73
N GLY A 472 -4.07 -23.68 22.02
CA GLY A 472 -5.45 -23.85 21.54
C GLY A 472 -5.74 -23.40 20.10
N ARG A 473 -4.78 -22.77 19.37
CA ARG A 473 -4.93 -22.52 17.92
C ARG A 473 -4.27 -23.64 17.11
N VAL A 474 -5.08 -24.55 16.55
CA VAL A 474 -4.64 -25.62 15.63
C VAL A 474 -4.12 -24.99 14.33
N SER A 475 -3.08 -25.59 13.75
CA SER A 475 -2.46 -25.21 12.48
C SER A 475 -3.35 -25.52 11.26
N GLU A 476 -4.57 -25.03 11.23
CA GLU A 476 -5.37 -25.03 10.00
C GLU A 476 -5.11 -23.70 9.30
N SER A 477 -4.50 -23.75 8.11
CA SER A 477 -4.14 -22.59 7.32
C SER A 477 -5.32 -21.63 7.12
N PRO A 478 -5.32 -20.45 7.75
CA PRO A 478 -6.10 -19.33 7.24
C PRO A 478 -5.18 -18.60 6.25
N ASP A 479 -5.73 -18.09 5.14
CA ASP A 479 -4.99 -17.09 4.38
C ASP A 479 -4.69 -15.95 5.35
N VAL A 480 -3.42 -15.56 5.51
CA VAL A 480 -3.01 -14.61 6.57
C VAL A 480 -3.54 -13.20 6.29
N VAL A 481 -4.03 -12.94 5.08
CA VAL A 481 -4.89 -11.79 4.78
C VAL A 481 -6.16 -11.84 5.62
N ASP A 482 -6.79 -13.02 5.77
CA ASP A 482 -7.90 -13.22 6.70
C ASP A 482 -7.43 -13.06 8.14
N VAL A 483 -6.18 -13.35 8.52
CA VAL A 483 -5.71 -13.11 9.90
C VAL A 483 -5.43 -11.63 10.17
N MET A 484 -4.90 -10.87 9.21
CA MET A 484 -4.77 -9.41 9.35
C MET A 484 -6.16 -8.74 9.34
N VAL A 485 -7.08 -9.17 8.47
CA VAL A 485 -8.46 -8.67 8.43
C VAL A 485 -9.26 -9.12 9.67
N ASP A 486 -9.10 -10.35 10.17
CA ASP A 486 -9.77 -10.89 11.37
C ASP A 486 -9.14 -10.36 12.67
N LEU A 487 -7.85 -9.95 12.66
CA LEU A 487 -7.23 -9.18 13.75
C LEU A 487 -7.65 -7.70 13.71
N MET A 488 -7.88 -7.13 12.52
CA MET A 488 -8.50 -5.80 12.34
C MET A 488 -9.96 -5.82 12.84
N GLU A 489 -10.70 -6.92 12.65
CA GLU A 489 -12.07 -7.08 13.20
C GLU A 489 -12.10 -7.39 14.72
N LYS A 490 -11.08 -8.05 15.28
CA LYS A 490 -11.04 -8.48 16.69
C LYS A 490 -10.50 -7.45 17.69
N GLN A 491 -9.83 -6.39 17.25
CA GLN A 491 -9.41 -5.30 18.13
C GLN A 491 -10.59 -4.55 18.80
N GLY A 492 -11.84 -4.83 18.42
CA GLY A 492 -13.04 -4.30 19.07
C GLY A 492 -13.69 -5.17 20.15
N LYS A 493 -13.08 -6.30 20.58
CA LYS A 493 -13.73 -7.22 21.54
C LYS A 493 -12.76 -7.78 22.58
N ASP A 494 -12.66 -7.07 23.71
CA ASP A 494 -12.53 -7.54 25.09
C ASP A 494 -12.55 -6.26 25.96
N GLY A 495 -13.40 -6.00 26.93
CA GLY A 495 -14.50 -6.71 27.55
C GLY A 495 -14.91 -5.85 28.75
N ASP A 496 -15.83 -4.91 28.53
CA ASP A 496 -16.70 -4.38 29.58
C ASP A 496 -17.96 -3.80 28.94
N SER A 497 -19.09 -4.01 29.61
CA SER A 497 -20.45 -3.85 29.08
C SER A 497 -20.69 -2.56 28.28
N PHE A 498 -20.70 -2.64 26.95
CA PHE A 498 -20.92 -1.48 26.07
C PHE A 498 -22.31 -1.50 25.44
N LYS A 499 -23.12 -0.47 25.73
CA LYS A 499 -24.40 -0.21 25.05
C LYS A 499 -24.11 0.28 23.63
N LEU A 500 -24.66 -0.39 22.61
CA LEU A 500 -24.57 0.04 21.21
C LEU A 500 -25.10 1.46 21.04
N THR A 501 -24.21 2.40 20.72
CA THR A 501 -24.54 3.76 20.27
C THR A 501 -24.31 3.91 18.76
N THR A 502 -24.94 4.92 18.18
CA THR A 502 -25.02 5.22 16.75
C THR A 502 -23.67 5.34 16.04
N ASP A 503 -22.58 5.58 16.76
CA ASP A 503 -21.23 5.65 16.19
C ASP A 503 -20.61 4.28 15.92
N HIS A 504 -21.04 3.23 16.63
CA HIS A 504 -20.64 1.84 16.34
C HIS A 504 -21.20 1.33 15.02
N PHE A 505 -22.35 1.84 14.59
CA PHE A 505 -22.95 1.49 13.30
C PHE A 505 -22.34 2.30 12.14
N LYS A 506 -21.78 3.49 12.43
CA LYS A 506 -21.03 4.30 11.46
C LYS A 506 -19.64 3.71 11.17
N GLY A 507 -18.97 3.15 12.17
CA GLY A 507 -17.72 2.41 11.99
C GLY A 507 -17.89 1.21 11.04
N ILE A 508 -18.89 0.37 11.30
CA ILE A 508 -19.16 -0.82 10.47
C ILE A 508 -19.50 -0.46 9.00
N ILE A 509 -20.19 0.65 8.75
CA ILE A 509 -20.50 1.12 7.39
C ILE A 509 -19.30 1.82 6.73
N SER A 510 -18.44 2.48 7.51
CA SER A 510 -17.16 3.04 7.06
C SER A 510 -16.18 1.93 6.66
N ASP A 511 -16.11 0.85 7.44
CA ASP A 511 -15.22 -0.29 7.17
C ASP A 511 -15.66 -1.09 5.93
N ILE A 512 -16.97 -1.16 5.66
CA ILE A 512 -17.54 -1.68 4.42
C ILE A 512 -17.20 -0.78 3.20
N PHE A 513 -16.87 0.50 3.42
CA PHE A 513 -16.44 1.45 2.39
C PHE A 513 -14.91 1.53 2.23
N LEU A 514 -14.14 1.22 3.28
CA LEU A 514 -12.68 1.31 3.35
C LEU A 514 -11.96 0.03 2.88
N ALA A 515 -12.68 -1.09 2.72
CA ALA A 515 -12.15 -2.25 2.03
C ALA A 515 -12.01 -1.95 0.52
N GLY A 516 -10.78 -1.60 0.11
CA GLY A 516 -10.38 -1.30 -1.26
C GLY A 516 -11.12 -2.15 -2.30
N VAL A 517 -11.77 -1.46 -3.24
CA VAL A 517 -12.52 -1.97 -4.40
C VAL A 517 -13.23 -3.30 -4.13
N ASN A 518 -14.46 -3.32 -3.57
CA ASN A 518 -15.20 -4.58 -3.67
C ASN A 518 -16.73 -4.62 -3.70
N THR A 519 -17.51 -3.65 -3.22
CA THR A 519 -18.99 -3.84 -3.30
C THR A 519 -19.82 -2.56 -3.40
N SER A 520 -19.51 -1.49 -2.66
CA SER A 520 -20.37 -0.30 -2.59
C SER A 520 -20.32 0.57 -3.86
N ALA A 521 -19.14 0.85 -4.41
CA ALA A 521 -18.98 1.67 -5.63
C ALA A 521 -19.54 0.98 -6.89
N ILE A 522 -19.41 -0.35 -7.00
CA ILE A 522 -20.00 -1.14 -8.08
C ILE A 522 -21.53 -1.15 -7.95
N THR A 523 -22.05 -1.25 -6.72
CA THR A 523 -23.49 -1.22 -6.43
C THR A 523 -24.10 0.17 -6.66
N LEU A 524 -23.40 1.25 -6.31
CA LEU A 524 -23.80 2.63 -6.63
C LEU A 524 -23.77 2.89 -8.13
N ALA A 525 -22.72 2.45 -8.83
CA ALA A 525 -22.64 2.55 -10.28
C ALA A 525 -23.75 1.74 -10.97
N TRP A 526 -24.10 0.57 -10.46
CA TRP A 526 -25.23 -0.24 -10.94
C TRP A 526 -26.59 0.40 -10.62
N ALA A 527 -26.80 0.88 -9.40
CA ALA A 527 -28.02 1.58 -9.00
C ALA A 527 -28.24 2.83 -9.86
N MET A 528 -27.17 3.59 -10.15
CA MET A 528 -27.21 4.72 -11.07
C MET A 528 -27.49 4.28 -12.51
N THR A 529 -26.88 3.18 -12.97
CA THR A 529 -27.13 2.63 -14.31
C THR A 529 -28.58 2.16 -14.49
N GLU A 530 -29.18 1.53 -13.47
CA GLU A 530 -30.58 1.10 -13.52
C GLU A 530 -31.58 2.24 -13.27
N LEU A 531 -31.22 3.27 -12.49
CA LEU A 531 -31.95 4.54 -12.45
C LEU A 531 -32.02 5.18 -13.84
N ILE A 532 -30.90 5.20 -14.57
CA ILE A 532 -30.82 5.76 -15.92
C ILE A 532 -31.64 4.94 -16.92
N ARG A 533 -31.67 3.60 -16.79
CA ARG A 533 -32.49 2.71 -17.65
C ARG A 533 -33.98 2.76 -17.32
N ASN A 534 -34.36 2.89 -16.04
CA ASN A 534 -35.75 2.85 -15.59
C ASN A 534 -36.32 4.25 -15.35
N ARG A 535 -36.80 4.87 -16.44
CA ARG A 535 -37.38 6.24 -16.43
C ARG A 535 -38.51 6.44 -15.41
N ARG A 536 -39.27 5.39 -15.05
CA ARG A 536 -40.33 5.50 -14.03
C ARG A 536 -39.77 5.57 -12.60
N ALA A 537 -38.72 4.79 -12.31
CA ALA A 537 -38.04 4.83 -11.02
C ALA A 537 -37.29 6.16 -10.83
N MET A 538 -36.62 6.64 -11.88
CA MET A 538 -35.98 7.96 -11.88
C MET A 538 -37.01 9.08 -11.65
N LYS A 539 -38.14 9.06 -12.35
CA LYS A 539 -39.20 10.06 -12.12
C LYS A 539 -39.70 10.06 -10.67
N LYS A 540 -39.87 8.89 -10.05
CA LYS A 540 -40.28 8.79 -8.63
C LYS A 540 -39.24 9.34 -7.66
N VAL A 541 -37.95 9.10 -7.90
CA VAL A 541 -36.86 9.67 -7.10
C VAL A 541 -36.78 11.19 -7.29
N GLN A 542 -36.96 11.70 -8.52
CA GLN A 542 -37.05 13.14 -8.79
C GLN A 542 -38.25 13.80 -8.13
N ASP A 543 -39.42 13.16 -8.19
CA ASP A 543 -40.65 13.64 -7.56
C ASP A 543 -40.51 13.63 -6.03
N GLU A 544 -39.87 12.61 -5.45
CA GLU A 544 -39.55 12.55 -4.01
C GLU A 544 -38.55 13.63 -3.59
N ILE A 545 -37.48 13.86 -4.36
CA ILE A 545 -36.53 14.95 -4.10
C ILE A 545 -37.26 16.30 -4.14
N ARG A 546 -38.11 16.51 -5.15
CA ARG A 546 -38.88 17.75 -5.32
C ARG A 546 -39.89 17.96 -4.19
N THR A 547 -40.56 16.92 -3.72
CA THR A 547 -41.58 17.02 -2.65
C THR A 547 -40.97 17.10 -1.25
N THR A 548 -39.88 16.37 -0.99
CA THR A 548 -39.24 16.31 0.34
C THR A 548 -38.26 17.45 0.57
N LEU A 549 -37.55 17.90 -0.47
CA LEU A 549 -36.42 18.84 -0.33
C LEU A 549 -36.63 20.18 -1.07
N GLY A 550 -37.67 20.28 -1.90
CA GLY A 550 -38.05 21.49 -2.63
C GLY A 550 -37.19 21.78 -3.88
N ASP A 551 -37.75 22.57 -4.81
CA ASP A 551 -37.18 22.82 -6.15
C ASP A 551 -35.93 23.73 -6.22
N LYS A 552 -35.44 24.24 -5.08
CA LYS A 552 -34.42 25.31 -5.04
C LYS A 552 -33.10 24.93 -4.36
N LYS A 553 -32.88 23.65 -4.05
CA LYS A 553 -31.64 23.20 -3.40
C LYS A 553 -30.61 22.76 -4.43
N GLU A 554 -29.55 23.56 -4.60
CA GLU A 554 -28.47 23.29 -5.57
C GLU A 554 -27.49 22.19 -5.10
N ARG A 555 -27.50 21.84 -3.81
CA ARG A 555 -26.74 20.73 -3.20
C ARG A 555 -27.54 20.05 -2.10
N LEU A 556 -27.44 18.72 -2.04
CA LEU A 556 -28.06 17.87 -1.03
C LEU A 556 -27.08 17.59 0.11
N THR A 557 -27.54 17.75 1.35
CA THR A 557 -26.78 17.39 2.56
C THR A 557 -27.09 15.96 3.01
N GLU A 558 -26.32 15.43 3.96
CA GLU A 558 -26.55 14.11 4.56
C GLU A 558 -27.94 14.01 5.22
N ASP A 559 -28.37 15.08 5.90
CA ASP A 559 -29.71 15.20 6.47
C ASP A 559 -30.80 15.19 5.39
N ASP A 560 -30.53 15.73 4.20
CA ASP A 560 -31.47 15.72 3.08
C ASP A 560 -31.64 14.31 2.50
N LEU A 561 -30.53 13.60 2.28
CA LEU A 561 -30.54 12.21 1.81
C LEU A 561 -31.19 11.29 2.84
N SER A 562 -31.09 11.63 4.13
CA SER A 562 -31.75 10.89 5.20
C SER A 562 -33.28 10.93 5.11
N GLN A 563 -33.85 11.94 4.45
CA GLN A 563 -35.29 12.17 4.31
C GLN A 563 -35.89 11.53 3.04
N LEU A 564 -35.08 11.03 2.11
CA LEU A 564 -35.52 10.42 0.85
C LEU A 564 -35.77 8.91 1.00
N HIS A 565 -37.02 8.55 1.30
CA HIS A 565 -37.43 7.19 1.65
C HIS A 565 -37.41 6.23 0.45
N TYR A 566 -37.93 6.64 -0.71
CA TYR A 566 -37.98 5.86 -1.95
C TYR A 566 -36.59 5.69 -2.56
N PHE A 567 -35.75 6.72 -2.53
CA PHE A 567 -34.33 6.61 -2.88
C PHE A 567 -33.62 5.53 -2.04
N LYS A 568 -33.78 5.57 -0.71
CA LYS A 568 -33.24 4.55 0.21
C LYS A 568 -33.81 3.16 -0.07
N LEU A 569 -35.12 3.04 -0.33
CA LEU A 569 -35.78 1.77 -0.59
C LEU A 569 -35.29 1.14 -1.91
N MET A 570 -35.05 1.96 -2.94
CA MET A 570 -34.52 1.53 -4.22
C MET A 570 -33.05 1.10 -4.11
N VAL A 571 -32.22 1.85 -3.39
CA VAL A 571 -30.84 1.41 -3.09
C VAL A 571 -30.88 0.05 -2.38
N LYS A 572 -31.74 -0.08 -1.36
CA LYS A 572 -31.95 -1.33 -0.61
C LYS A 572 -32.50 -2.49 -1.47
N GLU A 573 -33.42 -2.24 -2.40
CA GLU A 573 -33.94 -3.27 -3.31
C GLU A 573 -32.94 -3.62 -4.41
N THR A 574 -32.05 -2.70 -4.79
CA THR A 574 -30.91 -2.99 -5.68
C THR A 574 -29.93 -3.95 -4.99
N PHE A 575 -29.66 -3.74 -3.70
CA PHE A 575 -28.94 -4.71 -2.86
C PHE A 575 -29.65 -6.07 -2.76
N ARG A 576 -30.99 -6.10 -2.82
CA ARG A 576 -31.80 -7.32 -2.73
C ARG A 576 -31.89 -8.11 -4.05
N LEU A 577 -32.01 -7.42 -5.18
CA LEU A 577 -32.12 -8.00 -6.52
C LEU A 577 -30.77 -8.40 -7.11
N HIS A 578 -29.70 -7.75 -6.67
CA HIS A 578 -28.33 -8.11 -6.97
C HIS A 578 -27.59 -8.43 -5.66
N PRO A 579 -27.87 -9.58 -5.03
CA PRO A 579 -27.09 -10.03 -3.91
C PRO A 579 -25.70 -10.37 -4.44
N ALA A 580 -24.77 -9.41 -4.37
CA ALA A 580 -23.36 -9.75 -4.30
C ALA A 580 -23.15 -10.44 -2.94
N ALA A 581 -23.48 -11.73 -2.87
CA ALA A 581 -23.27 -12.59 -1.71
C ALA A 581 -23.08 -14.04 -2.19
N PRO A 582 -22.40 -14.87 -1.40
CA PRO A 582 -20.97 -15.06 -1.32
C PRO A 582 -20.51 -16.23 -2.23
N LEU A 583 -19.72 -15.97 -3.27
CA LEU A 583 -19.00 -17.04 -3.99
C LEU A 583 -17.95 -17.75 -3.10
N TYR A 584 -17.73 -17.24 -1.89
CA TYR A 584 -16.89 -17.80 -0.83
C TYR A 584 -17.30 -19.22 -0.38
N PHE A 585 -18.53 -19.67 -0.65
CA PHE A 585 -18.97 -21.04 -0.32
C PHE A 585 -18.72 -22.08 -1.43
N GLN A 586 -18.60 -21.66 -2.70
CA GLN A 586 -18.37 -22.60 -3.82
C GLN A 586 -16.89 -22.97 -3.98
N GLU A 587 -15.96 -22.06 -3.71
CA GLU A 587 -14.52 -22.40 -3.66
C GLU A 587 -14.20 -23.35 -2.51
N ARG A 588 -14.87 -23.23 -1.36
CA ARG A 588 -14.77 -24.23 -0.28
C ARG A 588 -15.27 -25.62 -0.70
N GLN A 589 -16.28 -25.74 -1.57
CA GLN A 589 -16.72 -27.05 -2.08
C GLN A 589 -15.81 -27.59 -3.19
N CYS A 590 -15.21 -26.73 -4.00
CA CYS A 590 -14.25 -27.12 -5.05
C CYS A 590 -12.90 -27.57 -4.47
N LEU A 591 -12.42 -26.90 -3.41
CA LEU A 591 -11.24 -27.30 -2.65
C LEU A 591 -11.50 -28.54 -1.78
N ARG A 592 -12.69 -28.68 -1.16
CA ARG A 592 -13.08 -29.90 -0.43
C ARG A 592 -13.26 -31.12 -1.33
N SER A 593 -13.72 -30.95 -2.57
CA SER A 593 -13.83 -32.07 -3.53
C SER A 593 -12.47 -32.50 -4.08
N ARG A 594 -11.51 -31.59 -4.25
CA ARG A 594 -10.10 -31.91 -4.61
C ARG A 594 -9.32 -32.54 -3.45
N SER A 595 -9.51 -32.07 -2.22
CA SER A 595 -8.91 -32.67 -1.01
C SER A 595 -9.45 -34.09 -0.74
N LYS A 596 -10.76 -34.32 -0.92
CA LYS A 596 -11.37 -35.67 -0.83
C LYS A 596 -10.94 -36.61 -1.96
N ALA A 597 -10.65 -36.09 -3.15
CA ALA A 597 -10.12 -36.89 -4.25
C ALA A 597 -8.70 -37.40 -3.95
N MET A 598 -7.82 -36.56 -3.36
CA MET A 598 -6.46 -36.97 -2.95
C MET A 598 -6.44 -37.93 -1.77
N THR A 599 -7.35 -37.81 -0.80
CA THR A 599 -7.43 -38.77 0.34
C THR A 599 -8.06 -40.11 -0.04
N SER A 600 -8.73 -40.22 -1.18
CA SER A 600 -9.32 -41.48 -1.65
C SER A 600 -8.34 -42.43 -2.38
N GLN A 601 -7.14 -41.95 -2.74
CA GLN A 601 -6.10 -42.75 -3.40
C GLN A 601 -5.04 -43.35 -2.46
N LEU A 602 -5.16 -43.13 -1.15
CA LEU A 602 -4.35 -43.79 -0.13
C LEU A 602 -5.24 -44.66 0.76
N LYS A 603 -5.66 -45.81 0.23
CA LYS A 603 -6.09 -46.95 1.07
C LYS A 603 -5.02 -48.03 1.00
N PRO A 604 -4.58 -48.60 2.13
CA PRO A 604 -3.55 -49.62 2.15
C PRO A 604 -4.11 -50.94 1.58
N ARG A 605 -3.33 -51.57 0.70
CA ARG A 605 -3.26 -53.03 0.59
C ARG A 605 -1.96 -53.46 1.21
#